data_AF-A0A524QNP4-F1
#
_entry.id   AF-A0A524QNP4-F1
#
_cell.length_a   1.000
_cell.length_b   1.000
_cell.length_c   1.000
_cell.angle_alpha   90.00
_cell.angle_beta   90.00
_cell.angle_gamma   90.00
#
_symmetry.space_group_name_H-M   'P 1'
#
loop_
_entity.id
_entity.type
_entity.pdbx_description
1 polymer ?
#
loop_
_entity_poly.entity_id
_entity_poly.type
_entity_poly.pdbx_seq_one_letter_code
_entity_poly.pdbx_strand_id
1 'polypeptide(L)'
;MLPKNTVVTNYLALEYDALLRGAILVKVEHHKASKIFRLLFKGESKRHLKFSFAPPQFLLLPGWVKKDDSFEVWQQCASSTVIEVSPVPGNRAIVFEIEKDDEATAPRRFKIVFELFGAQANAFLVDDDGTILHALRVVKDSRRLRPGTCYVSAESLGDTSHAGRVEIASVAGVNYLLEFDDKHHCIV
;
A
#
# COMPACT_ATOMS: atom_id res chain seq x y z
N MET A 1 16.10 13.04 12.99
CA MET A 1 14.98 13.40 12.08
C MET A 1 14.76 12.23 11.12
N LEU A 2 13.51 11.86 10.87
CA LEU A 2 13.18 10.88 9.82
C LEU A 2 13.24 11.57 8.44
N PRO A 3 13.61 10.85 7.36
CA PRO A 3 13.55 11.41 6.00
C PRO A 3 12.15 11.94 5.67
N LYS A 4 12.07 13.08 4.95
CA LYS A 4 10.80 13.79 4.63
C LYS A 4 9.74 12.87 4.00
N ASN A 5 10.16 11.92 3.17
CA ASN A 5 9.25 10.97 2.47
C ASN A 5 8.70 9.85 3.37
N THR A 6 9.38 9.54 4.48
CA THR A 6 8.89 8.59 5.50
C THR A 6 7.72 9.20 6.29
N VAL A 7 7.72 10.52 6.45
CA VAL A 7 6.64 11.26 7.15
C VAL A 7 5.32 11.12 6.39
N VAL A 8 5.32 11.32 5.06
CA VAL A 8 4.11 11.18 4.22
C VAL A 8 3.53 9.76 4.30
N THR A 9 4.39 8.74 4.21
CA THR A 9 3.97 7.35 4.28
C THR A 9 3.30 7.02 5.63
N ASN A 10 3.85 7.57 6.72
CA ASN A 10 3.26 7.42 8.05
C ASN A 10 1.88 8.09 8.16
N TYR A 11 1.73 9.31 7.63
CA TYR A 11 0.44 10.00 7.62
C TYR A 11 -0.62 9.25 6.80
N LEU A 12 -0.26 8.80 5.60
CA LEU A 12 -1.16 8.01 4.75
C LEU A 12 -1.59 6.71 5.44
N ALA A 13 -0.68 6.01 6.11
CA ALA A 13 -1.02 4.80 6.84
C ALA A 13 -2.01 5.07 7.97
N LEU A 14 -1.79 6.12 8.77
CA LEU A 14 -2.70 6.53 9.85
C LEU A 14 -4.09 6.91 9.32
N GLU A 15 -4.16 7.67 8.22
CA GLU A 15 -5.42 8.05 7.61
C GLU A 15 -6.17 6.84 7.05
N TYR A 16 -5.48 5.96 6.35
CA TYR A 16 -6.07 4.74 5.79
C TYR A 16 -6.55 3.81 6.89
N ASP A 17 -5.83 3.71 8.00
CA ASP A 17 -6.29 2.96 9.17
C ASP A 17 -7.60 3.52 9.70
N ALA A 18 -7.67 4.84 9.93
CA ALA A 18 -8.87 5.50 10.42
C ALA A 18 -10.08 5.32 9.49
N LEU A 19 -9.85 5.24 8.18
CA LEU A 19 -10.91 5.15 7.17
C LEU A 19 -11.30 3.71 6.79
N LEU A 20 -10.40 2.74 6.98
CA LEU A 20 -10.55 1.39 6.44
C LEU A 20 -10.56 0.30 7.52
N ARG A 21 -10.15 0.57 8.75
CA ARG A 21 -10.23 -0.42 9.84
C ARG A 21 -11.66 -0.95 9.98
N GLY A 22 -11.81 -2.27 9.97
CA GLY A 22 -13.09 -2.98 9.98
C GLY A 22 -13.81 -3.03 8.62
N ALA A 23 -13.30 -2.38 7.57
CA ALA A 23 -13.89 -2.48 6.23
C ALA A 23 -13.58 -3.84 5.60
N ILE A 24 -14.51 -4.33 4.76
CA ILE A 24 -14.31 -5.55 3.99
C ILE A 24 -13.55 -5.23 2.71
N LEU A 25 -12.36 -5.80 2.56
CA LEU A 25 -11.61 -5.87 1.31
C LEU A 25 -12.31 -6.83 0.35
N VAL A 26 -13.15 -6.27 -0.52
CA VAL A 26 -13.93 -7.04 -1.48
C VAL A 26 -13.03 -7.64 -2.55
N LYS A 27 -12.03 -6.88 -3.00
CA LYS A 27 -11.21 -7.28 -4.14
C LYS A 27 -9.85 -6.56 -4.16
N VAL A 28 -8.83 -7.30 -4.56
CA VAL A 28 -7.51 -6.77 -4.93
C VAL A 28 -7.29 -7.07 -6.40
N GLU A 29 -7.14 -6.03 -7.19
CA GLU A 29 -6.88 -6.11 -8.62
C GLU A 29 -5.51 -5.53 -8.92
N HIS A 30 -4.75 -6.16 -9.80
CA HIS A 30 -3.53 -5.58 -10.33
C HIS A 30 -3.47 -5.66 -11.85
N HIS A 31 -2.95 -4.61 -12.47
CA HIS A 31 -2.75 -4.55 -13.92
C HIS A 31 -1.26 -4.46 -14.21
N LYS A 32 -0.67 -5.55 -14.71
CA LYS A 32 0.79 -5.70 -14.87
C LYS A 32 1.41 -4.63 -15.76
N ALA A 33 0.78 -4.31 -16.90
CA ALA A 33 1.35 -3.37 -17.87
C ALA A 33 1.41 -1.94 -17.30
N SER A 34 0.27 -1.41 -16.87
CA SER A 34 0.17 -0.09 -16.23
C SER A 34 0.73 -0.03 -14.80
N LYS A 35 1.08 -1.18 -14.21
CA LYS A 35 1.53 -1.30 -12.81
C LYS A 35 0.60 -0.52 -11.87
N ILE A 36 -0.68 -0.87 -11.92
CA ILE A 36 -1.71 -0.28 -11.06
C ILE A 36 -2.28 -1.38 -10.18
N PHE A 37 -2.43 -1.09 -8.88
CA PHE A 37 -3.23 -1.90 -7.98
C PHE A 37 -4.50 -1.15 -7.62
N ARG A 38 -5.59 -1.87 -7.47
CA ARG A 38 -6.86 -1.35 -6.97
C ARG A 38 -7.33 -2.27 -5.84
N LEU A 39 -7.51 -1.69 -4.67
CA LEU A 39 -8.10 -2.36 -3.52
C LEU A 39 -9.49 -1.77 -3.34
N LEU A 40 -10.51 -2.63 -3.34
CA LEU A 40 -11.90 -2.23 -3.27
C LEU A 40 -12.45 -2.62 -1.90
N PHE A 41 -12.89 -1.61 -1.15
CA PHE A 41 -13.35 -1.76 0.20
C PHE A 41 -14.86 -1.49 0.32
N LYS A 42 -15.49 -2.22 1.23
CA LYS A 42 -16.88 -2.03 1.63
C LYS A 42 -16.93 -1.90 3.16
N GLY A 43 -17.04 -0.67 3.65
CA GLY A 43 -17.35 -0.34 5.04
C GLY A 43 -18.64 0.47 5.10
N GLU A 44 -18.67 1.53 5.92
CA GLU A 44 -19.76 2.52 5.94
C GLU A 44 -20.00 3.15 4.56
N SER A 45 -18.92 3.30 3.79
CA SER A 45 -18.93 3.76 2.40
C SER A 45 -18.10 2.84 1.52
N LYS A 46 -18.47 2.77 0.24
CA LYS A 46 -17.65 2.10 -0.78
C LYS A 46 -16.46 2.98 -1.12
N ARG A 47 -15.26 2.44 -0.97
CA ARG A 47 -14.00 3.13 -1.26
C ARG A 47 -13.15 2.29 -2.18
N HIS A 48 -12.33 2.92 -3.00
CA HIS A 48 -11.27 2.23 -3.71
C HIS A 48 -9.94 2.93 -3.47
N LEU A 49 -8.92 2.16 -3.11
CA LEU A 49 -7.54 2.61 -3.06
C LEU A 49 -6.89 2.24 -4.38
N LYS A 50 -6.49 3.25 -5.15
CA LYS A 50 -5.67 3.07 -6.34
C LYS A 50 -4.22 3.33 -5.98
N PHE A 51 -3.39 2.38 -6.31
CA PHE A 51 -1.94 2.49 -6.24
C PHE A 51 -1.37 2.47 -7.65
N SER A 52 -0.59 3.47 -8.03
CA SER A 52 0.16 3.51 -9.29
C SER A 52 1.64 3.43 -8.99
N PHE A 53 2.39 2.63 -9.76
CA PHE A 53 3.85 2.55 -9.66
C PHE A 53 4.59 3.41 -10.71
N ALA A 54 3.88 4.10 -11.62
CA ALA A 54 4.48 4.90 -12.69
C ALA A 54 3.53 6.01 -13.22
N PRO A 55 3.53 7.22 -12.62
CA PRO A 55 4.29 7.64 -11.43
C PRO A 55 3.76 7.01 -10.13
N PRO A 56 4.59 6.89 -9.07
CA PRO A 56 4.15 6.49 -7.74
C PRO A 56 3.04 7.42 -7.21
N GLN A 57 1.82 6.92 -7.07
CA GLN A 57 0.68 7.71 -6.59
C GLN A 57 -0.25 6.84 -5.75
N PHE A 58 -0.75 7.42 -4.66
CA PHE A 58 -1.85 6.88 -3.87
C PHE A 58 -3.07 7.75 -4.02
N LEU A 59 -4.20 7.13 -4.34
CA LEU A 59 -5.48 7.82 -4.40
C LEU A 59 -6.52 6.95 -3.74
N LEU A 60 -6.99 7.36 -2.56
CA LEU A 60 -8.20 6.83 -1.97
C LEU A 60 -9.38 7.63 -2.49
N LEU A 61 -10.22 6.98 -3.27
CA LEU A 61 -11.28 7.64 -4.03
C LEU A 61 -12.65 7.05 -3.66
N PRO A 62 -13.71 7.88 -3.67
CA PRO A 62 -15.07 7.40 -3.43
C PRO A 62 -15.57 6.53 -4.59
N GLY A 63 -16.40 5.52 -4.27
CA GLY A 63 -17.09 4.72 -5.29
C GLY A 63 -16.22 3.67 -5.97
N TRP A 64 -16.75 3.05 -7.03
CA TRP A 64 -16.10 2.00 -7.82
C TRP A 64 -15.76 2.55 -9.20
N VAL A 65 -14.53 2.39 -9.66
CA VAL A 65 -14.18 2.69 -11.07
C VAL A 65 -14.56 1.50 -11.94
N LYS A 66 -15.04 1.80 -13.15
CA LYS A 66 -15.41 0.79 -14.16
C LYS A 66 -14.25 -0.20 -14.40
N LYS A 67 -14.64 -1.45 -14.63
CA LYS A 67 -13.75 -2.58 -14.91
C LYS A 67 -13.00 -2.31 -16.22
N ASP A 68 -11.68 -2.32 -16.15
CA ASP A 68 -10.82 -2.37 -17.32
C ASP A 68 -10.48 -3.83 -17.62
N ASP A 69 -10.39 -4.17 -18.91
CA ASP A 69 -10.11 -5.52 -19.37
C ASP A 69 -8.60 -5.79 -19.28
N SER A 70 -8.14 -6.37 -18.15
CA SER A 70 -6.89 -7.16 -17.95
C SER A 70 -6.29 -7.06 -16.53
N PHE A 71 -7.12 -6.98 -15.50
CA PHE A 71 -6.64 -7.05 -14.12
C PHE A 71 -6.56 -8.51 -13.62
N GLU A 72 -5.39 -8.91 -13.12
CA GLU A 72 -5.22 -10.12 -12.32
C GLU A 72 -5.77 -9.87 -10.90
N VAL A 73 -6.43 -10.87 -10.32
CA VAL A 73 -7.13 -10.74 -9.04
C VAL A 73 -6.46 -11.63 -7.99
N TRP A 74 -6.07 -11.05 -6.85
CA TRP A 74 -5.58 -11.84 -5.71
C TRP A 74 -6.78 -12.37 -4.92
N GLN A 75 -7.33 -13.48 -5.39
CA GLN A 75 -8.54 -14.09 -4.83
C GLN A 75 -8.41 -14.46 -3.34
N GLN A 76 -7.19 -14.71 -2.86
CA GLN A 76 -6.94 -15.01 -1.45
C GLN A 76 -7.41 -13.87 -0.52
N CYS A 77 -7.21 -12.61 -0.92
CA CYS A 77 -7.56 -11.42 -0.13
C CYS A 77 -9.05 -11.05 -0.20
N ALA A 78 -9.82 -11.69 -1.06
CA ALA A 78 -11.22 -11.31 -1.26
C ALA A 78 -12.07 -11.66 -0.04
N SER A 79 -12.97 -10.75 0.31
CA SER A 79 -13.85 -10.82 1.47
C SER A 79 -13.11 -10.85 2.81
N SER A 80 -11.88 -10.34 2.88
CA SER A 80 -11.15 -10.20 4.13
C SER A 80 -11.53 -8.90 4.85
N THR A 81 -11.50 -8.90 6.18
CA THR A 81 -11.67 -7.71 7.03
C THR A 81 -10.32 -7.03 7.24
N VAL A 82 -10.26 -5.71 7.08
CA VAL A 82 -9.06 -4.93 7.43
C VAL A 82 -8.96 -4.81 8.94
N ILE A 83 -7.87 -5.34 9.51
CA ILE A 83 -7.60 -5.29 10.95
C ILE A 83 -6.84 -4.02 11.32
N GLU A 84 -5.86 -3.67 10.49
CA GLU A 84 -4.98 -2.52 10.71
C GLU A 84 -4.32 -2.08 9.40
N VAL A 85 -4.06 -0.78 9.28
CA VAL A 85 -3.14 -0.21 8.30
C VAL A 85 -2.01 0.49 9.04
N SER A 86 -0.76 0.09 8.79
CA SER A 86 0.40 0.62 9.52
C SER A 86 1.58 0.91 8.61
N PRO A 87 2.40 1.93 8.92
CA PRO A 87 3.64 2.16 8.20
C PRO A 87 4.72 1.18 8.68
N VAL A 88 5.63 0.81 7.79
CA VAL A 88 6.85 0.10 8.20
C VAL A 88 7.83 1.12 8.78
N PRO A 89 8.26 0.97 10.05
CA PRO A 89 9.12 1.96 10.71
C PRO A 89 10.42 2.23 9.94
N GLY A 90 10.76 3.52 9.78
CA GLY A 90 11.98 3.95 9.08
C GLY A 90 11.96 3.67 7.58
N ASN A 91 10.82 3.28 7.02
CA ASN A 91 10.72 2.76 5.67
C ASN A 91 9.57 3.42 4.89
N ARG A 92 9.67 3.43 3.56
CA ARG A 92 8.60 3.92 2.69
C ARG A 92 7.72 2.75 2.28
N ALA A 93 7.06 2.14 3.24
CA ALA A 93 6.11 1.06 2.97
C ALA A 93 4.89 1.13 3.90
N ILE A 94 3.74 0.72 3.37
CA ILE A 94 2.47 0.61 4.11
C ILE A 94 2.05 -0.85 4.11
N VAL A 95 1.62 -1.34 5.27
CA VAL A 95 1.12 -2.69 5.47
C VAL A 95 -0.37 -2.62 5.76
N PHE A 96 -1.16 -3.41 5.03
CA PHE A 96 -2.55 -3.68 5.36
C PHE A 96 -2.60 -5.08 5.96
N GLU A 97 -2.89 -5.18 7.25
CA GLU A 97 -3.20 -6.45 7.88
C GLU A 97 -4.67 -6.75 7.67
N ILE A 98 -4.95 -7.90 7.08
CA ILE A 98 -6.29 -8.36 6.75
C ILE A 98 -6.51 -9.75 7.32
N GLU A 99 -7.73 -10.03 7.76
CA GLU A 99 -8.15 -11.32 8.29
C GLU A 99 -9.25 -11.89 7.41
N LYS A 100 -9.15 -13.16 7.08
CA LYS A 100 -10.17 -13.89 6.35
C LYS A 100 -10.78 -14.90 7.29
N ASP A 101 -12.04 -14.67 7.62
CA ASP A 101 -12.84 -15.68 8.31
C ASP A 101 -13.10 -16.85 7.36
N ASP A 102 -12.95 -18.05 7.91
CA ASP A 102 -13.35 -19.29 7.26
C ASP A 102 -14.30 -20.01 8.23
N GLU A 103 -15.47 -20.45 7.76
CA GLU A 103 -16.44 -21.14 8.61
C GLU A 103 -15.93 -22.53 9.06
N ALA A 104 -14.99 -23.12 8.31
CA ALA A 104 -14.49 -24.47 8.54
C ALA A 104 -13.15 -24.51 9.29
N THR A 105 -12.40 -23.42 9.32
CA THR A 105 -11.05 -23.37 9.91
C THR A 105 -10.85 -22.11 10.76
N ALA A 106 -9.75 -22.06 11.52
CA ALA A 106 -9.38 -20.83 12.20
C ALA A 106 -9.23 -19.66 11.20
N PRO A 107 -9.54 -18.41 11.61
CA PRO A 107 -9.33 -17.23 10.77
C PRO A 107 -7.89 -17.15 10.30
N ARG A 108 -7.70 -16.80 9.03
CA ARG A 108 -6.37 -16.71 8.42
C ARG A 108 -5.98 -15.26 8.19
N ARG A 109 -4.81 -14.87 8.66
CA ARG A 109 -4.27 -13.52 8.52
C ARG A 109 -3.35 -13.41 7.33
N PHE A 110 -3.41 -12.26 6.68
CA PHE A 110 -2.53 -11.91 5.58
C PHE A 110 -2.07 -10.47 5.73
N LYS A 111 -0.93 -10.16 5.12
CA LYS A 111 -0.43 -8.80 4.99
C LYS A 111 -0.30 -8.43 3.52
N ILE A 112 -0.91 -7.32 3.12
CA ILE A 112 -0.63 -6.68 1.83
C ILE A 112 0.39 -5.58 2.08
N VAL A 113 1.58 -5.72 1.53
CA VAL A 113 2.68 -4.77 1.72
C VAL A 113 2.90 -3.99 0.44
N PHE A 114 2.84 -2.66 0.52
CA PHE A 114 3.19 -1.74 -0.55
C PHE A 114 4.53 -1.06 -0.26
N GLU A 115 5.56 -1.37 -1.04
CA GLU A 115 6.88 -0.72 -0.99
C GLU A 115 6.94 0.44 -2.00
N LEU A 116 7.41 1.62 -1.58
CA LEU A 116 7.29 2.90 -2.31
C LEU A 116 8.63 3.49 -2.75
N PHE A 117 9.57 2.63 -3.11
CA PHE A 117 10.95 3.04 -3.44
C PHE A 117 11.10 3.53 -4.89
N GLY A 118 10.19 4.39 -5.37
CA GLY A 118 10.22 4.94 -6.73
C GLY A 118 10.25 3.84 -7.80
N ALA A 119 11.34 3.75 -8.56
CA ALA A 119 11.51 2.72 -9.59
C ALA A 119 11.46 1.27 -9.04
N GLN A 120 11.86 1.07 -7.78
CA GLN A 120 11.88 -0.22 -7.09
C GLN A 120 10.57 -0.53 -6.34
N ALA A 121 9.56 0.34 -6.43
CA ALA A 121 8.30 0.14 -5.75
C ALA A 121 7.63 -1.19 -6.17
N ASN A 122 7.07 -1.88 -5.18
CA ASN A 122 6.58 -3.25 -5.28
C ASN A 122 5.34 -3.48 -4.40
N ALA A 123 4.63 -4.58 -4.64
CA ALA A 123 3.52 -5.03 -3.80
C ALA A 123 3.66 -6.52 -3.51
N PHE A 124 3.38 -6.91 -2.27
CA PHE A 124 3.45 -8.30 -1.82
C PHE A 124 2.16 -8.70 -1.12
N LEU A 125 1.72 -9.94 -1.34
CA LEU A 125 0.82 -10.64 -0.43
C LEU A 125 1.65 -11.59 0.40
N VAL A 126 1.55 -11.49 1.72
CA VAL A 126 2.31 -12.26 2.68
C VAL A 126 1.32 -13.00 3.59
N ASP A 127 1.59 -14.28 3.85
CA ASP A 127 0.82 -15.10 4.79
C ASP A 127 1.22 -14.83 6.24
N ASP A 128 0.49 -15.41 7.20
CA ASP A 128 0.71 -15.18 8.64
C ASP A 128 2.14 -15.57 9.10
N ASP A 129 2.73 -16.60 8.50
CA ASP A 129 4.09 -17.07 8.77
C ASP A 129 5.20 -16.19 8.15
N GLY A 130 4.83 -15.13 7.44
CA GLY A 130 5.75 -14.26 6.72
C GLY A 130 6.10 -14.73 5.31
N THR A 131 5.53 -15.84 4.82
CA THR A 131 5.78 -16.35 3.47
C THR A 131 5.10 -15.49 2.41
N ILE A 132 5.85 -15.07 1.39
CA ILE A 132 5.29 -14.36 0.23
C ILE A 132 4.44 -15.32 -0.59
N LEU A 133 3.16 -15.01 -0.74
CA LEU A 133 2.24 -15.72 -1.63
C LEU A 133 2.26 -15.11 -3.04
N HIS A 134 2.28 -13.78 -3.13
CA HIS A 134 2.34 -13.05 -4.40
C HIS A 134 3.29 -11.87 -4.32
N ALA A 135 3.90 -11.54 -5.46
CA ALA A 135 4.71 -10.35 -5.63
C ALA A 135 4.43 -9.71 -7.00
N LEU A 136 4.29 -8.38 -7.06
CA LEU A 136 4.19 -7.67 -8.34
C LEU A 136 5.47 -7.86 -9.16
N ARG A 137 6.63 -7.81 -8.50
CA ARG A 137 7.94 -8.04 -9.10
C ARG A 137 8.77 -8.96 -8.22
N VAL A 138 9.50 -9.86 -8.85
CA VAL A 138 10.54 -10.64 -8.19
C VAL A 138 11.74 -9.72 -7.92
N VAL A 139 12.19 -9.68 -6.68
CA VAL A 139 13.38 -8.95 -6.25
C VAL A 139 14.56 -9.92 -6.22
N LYS A 140 15.65 -9.58 -6.90
CA LYS A 140 16.85 -10.45 -7.03
C LYS A 140 18.06 -9.93 -6.25
N ASP A 141 17.87 -8.91 -5.40
CA ASP A 141 18.90 -8.37 -4.53
C ASP A 141 19.21 -9.33 -3.36
N SER A 142 19.85 -8.83 -2.30
CA SER A 142 20.15 -9.59 -1.08
C SER A 142 18.93 -10.21 -0.42
N ARG A 143 17.73 -9.65 -0.61
CA ARG A 143 16.47 -10.12 -0.01
C ARG A 143 15.84 -11.28 -0.78
N ARG A 144 16.13 -11.39 -2.08
CA ARG A 144 15.65 -12.48 -2.96
C ARG A 144 14.13 -12.72 -2.92
N LEU A 145 13.33 -11.66 -2.81
CA LEU A 145 11.88 -11.74 -2.60
C LEU A 145 11.14 -12.31 -3.82
N ARG A 146 10.47 -13.44 -3.63
CA ARG A 146 9.60 -14.11 -4.61
C ARG A 146 8.54 -14.96 -3.91
N PRO A 147 7.50 -15.43 -4.61
CA PRO A 147 6.58 -16.41 -4.02
C PRO A 147 7.32 -17.62 -3.41
N GLY A 148 6.93 -18.01 -2.20
CA GLY A 148 7.52 -19.10 -1.42
C GLY A 148 8.73 -18.74 -0.56
N THR A 149 9.17 -17.47 -0.54
CA THR A 149 10.24 -17.00 0.38
C THR A 149 9.66 -16.13 1.50
N CYS A 150 10.34 -16.07 2.64
CA CYS A 150 9.97 -15.16 3.72
C CYS A 150 10.16 -13.70 3.28
N TYR A 151 9.17 -12.85 3.59
CA TYR A 151 9.24 -11.42 3.33
C TYR A 151 10.25 -10.75 4.28
N VAL A 152 11.11 -9.93 3.69
CA VAL A 152 12.04 -9.07 4.43
C VAL A 152 11.90 -7.66 3.88
N SER A 153 11.55 -6.71 4.75
CA SER A 153 11.48 -5.29 4.37
C SER A 153 12.82 -4.81 3.85
N ALA A 154 12.82 -3.93 2.85
CA ALA A 154 14.05 -3.24 2.48
C ALA A 154 14.63 -2.54 3.71
N GLU A 155 15.95 -2.59 3.90
CA GLU A 155 16.60 -1.66 4.82
C GLU A 155 16.25 -0.24 4.36
N SER A 156 16.11 0.69 5.32
CA SER A 156 15.90 2.10 5.04
C SER A 156 16.91 2.56 3.99
N LEU A 157 16.51 2.59 2.72
CA LEU A 157 17.34 3.10 1.64
C LEU A 157 17.39 4.60 1.93
N GLY A 158 18.43 5.01 2.64
CA GLY A 158 18.78 6.41 2.84
C GLY A 158 18.60 7.14 1.51
N ASP A 159 17.97 8.31 1.61
CA ASP A 159 17.39 9.09 0.52
C ASP A 159 18.29 9.15 -0.74
N THR A 160 18.07 8.26 -1.71
CA THR A 160 18.70 8.39 -3.04
C THR A 160 17.71 9.08 -3.97
N SER A 161 17.91 10.40 -4.09
CA SER A 161 17.41 11.35 -5.09
C SER A 161 15.93 11.76 -5.07
N HIS A 162 15.64 12.96 -4.54
CA HIS A 162 15.48 14.19 -5.33
C HIS A 162 15.48 15.43 -4.43
N ALA A 163 16.56 16.22 -4.47
CA ALA A 163 16.50 17.62 -4.05
C ALA A 163 15.70 18.38 -5.12
N GLY A 164 14.43 18.68 -4.82
CA GLY A 164 13.62 19.59 -5.62
C GLY A 164 12.22 19.08 -5.94
N ARG A 165 11.27 19.79 -5.31
CA ARG A 165 9.90 20.13 -5.76
C ARG A 165 8.78 19.10 -5.56
N VAL A 166 7.96 19.47 -4.57
CA VAL A 166 6.49 19.39 -4.47
C VAL A 166 5.89 18.03 -4.81
N GLU A 167 5.55 17.28 -3.76
CA GLU A 167 4.60 16.18 -3.87
C GLU A 167 3.21 16.68 -3.46
N ILE A 168 2.27 16.62 -4.41
CA ILE A 168 0.85 16.86 -4.14
C ILE A 168 0.27 15.53 -3.66
N ALA A 169 -0.02 15.43 -2.37
CA ALA A 169 -0.86 14.36 -1.86
C ALA A 169 -2.32 14.84 -1.95
N SER A 170 -3.19 14.11 -2.64
CA SER A 170 -4.62 14.41 -2.66
C SER A 170 -5.33 13.44 -1.72
N VAL A 171 -6.00 13.97 -0.70
CA VAL A 171 -6.65 13.21 0.37
C VAL A 171 -8.07 13.73 0.51
N ALA A 172 -9.05 12.84 0.34
CA ALA A 172 -10.49 13.15 0.40
C ALA A 172 -10.98 14.31 -0.50
N GLY A 173 -10.26 14.63 -1.59
CA GLY A 173 -10.56 15.76 -2.46
C GLY A 173 -9.87 17.08 -2.06
N VAL A 174 -9.06 17.06 -1.01
CA VAL A 174 -8.19 18.16 -0.58
C VAL A 174 -6.77 17.89 -1.08
N ASN A 175 -6.18 18.87 -1.77
CA ASN A 175 -4.80 18.78 -2.24
C ASN A 175 -3.88 19.35 -1.15
N TYR A 176 -3.06 18.50 -0.55
CA TYR A 176 -2.02 18.88 0.38
C TYR A 176 -0.80 19.30 -0.42
N LEU A 177 -0.42 20.56 -0.29
CA LEU A 177 0.84 21.08 -0.82
C LEU A 177 1.90 20.90 0.26
N LEU A 178 2.73 19.87 0.13
CA LEU A 178 3.86 19.70 1.04
C LEU A 178 5.03 20.58 0.55
N GLU A 179 5.05 21.82 1.02
CA GLU A 179 6.21 22.70 0.88
C GLU A 179 7.23 22.38 1.97
N PHE A 180 8.41 21.93 1.55
CA PHE A 180 9.51 21.62 2.43
C PHE A 180 10.58 22.71 2.35
N ASP A 181 10.40 23.81 3.10
CA ASP A 181 11.50 24.72 3.45
C ASP A 181 12.19 24.20 4.72
N ASP A 182 13.50 24.39 4.83
CA ASP A 182 14.39 23.88 5.88
C ASP A 182 14.13 24.50 7.26
N LYS A 183 13.00 25.20 7.46
CA LYS A 183 12.72 25.96 8.68
C LYS A 183 11.31 25.79 9.27
N HIS A 184 10.29 25.38 8.52
CA HIS A 184 8.93 25.26 9.07
C HIS A 184 8.13 24.13 8.41
N HIS A 185 7.33 23.42 9.21
CA HIS A 185 6.33 22.46 8.74
C HIS A 185 4.96 23.14 8.77
N CYS A 186 4.36 23.40 7.61
CA CYS A 186 2.97 23.82 7.52
C CYS A 186 2.20 22.79 6.67
N ILE A 187 1.12 22.26 7.23
CA ILE A 187 0.13 21.47 6.49
C ILE A 187 -0.94 22.48 6.09
N VAL A 188 -1.05 22.79 4.79
CA VAL A 188 -2.15 23.60 4.23
C VAL A 188 -3.15 22.68 3.57
#